data_AF-A0A7W2C8X3-F1
#
_entry.id   AF-A0A7W2C8X3-F1
#
_cell.length_a   1.000
_cell.length_b   1.000
_cell.length_c   1.000
_cell.angle_alpha   90.00
_cell.angle_beta   90.00
_cell.angle_gamma   90.00
#
_symmetry.space_group_name_H-M   'P 1'
#
loop_
_entity.id
_entity.type
_entity.pdbx_description
1 polymer ?
#
loop_
_entity_poly.entity_id
_entity_poly.type
_entity_poly.pdbx_seq_one_letter_code
_entity_poly.pdbx_strand_id
1 'polypeptide(L)'
;MEEKKIITILEPNDEFTHEPDPVENYNESMYFNTFDMKQEIGGWFRLGNRVNEGYAEMSVCLYLPNGQVGFMFGRPKISSNLEMNAGGLQIQVMKPFHELKLNYEGKVCLLSDPKQMADPRTAFKENPILDCSVSLQWDGMSPMFGGKPAYADGSELLQDNAMSFAKAHYEQHGKMTGSFSIGTTEYLIEGLGLRDKSWGARYWQSINWYRWLPMVFSEDFAMMLSVISRDSNSTRVKTSGMVLEGNEYNLITECHVESNWDSNGYQTGMECWAKTASGKEYEITGEVISLIPLRNRRETPEGEVLQTRITEAMTRFTCNGQVGMGMSEYLDQIRNGQPAGIVINE
;
A
#
# COMPACT_ATOMS: atom_id res chain seq x y z
N MET A 1 33.49 16.60 10.18
CA MET A 1 33.19 15.91 8.91
C MET A 1 31.99 16.61 8.32
N GLU A 2 32.10 17.09 7.08
CA GLU A 2 30.97 17.68 6.37
C GLU A 2 29.91 16.59 6.15
N GLU A 3 28.67 16.83 6.57
CA GLU A 3 27.58 15.89 6.32
C GLU A 3 27.31 15.86 4.81
N LYS A 4 27.48 14.67 4.21
CA LYS A 4 27.21 14.49 2.78
C LYS A 4 25.72 14.68 2.51
N LYS A 5 25.40 15.59 1.59
CA LYS A 5 24.02 15.82 1.13
C LYS A 5 23.43 14.54 0.53
N ILE A 6 22.22 14.18 0.95
CA ILE A 6 21.44 13.07 0.36
C ILE A 6 20.49 13.66 -0.69
N ILE A 7 20.39 12.98 -1.83
CA ILE A 7 19.42 13.24 -2.90
C ILE A 7 18.63 11.97 -3.21
N THR A 8 17.52 12.13 -3.92
CA THR A 8 16.71 11.02 -4.41
C THR A 8 16.86 10.93 -5.92
N ILE A 9 17.18 9.73 -6.42
CA ILE A 9 17.35 9.44 -7.85
C ILE A 9 16.23 8.51 -8.29
N LEU A 10 15.59 8.84 -9.41
CA LEU A 10 14.57 8.01 -10.03
C LEU A 10 14.71 8.12 -11.55
N GLU A 11 14.91 6.99 -12.21
CA GLU A 11 15.09 6.89 -13.66
C GLU A 11 13.95 6.09 -14.29
N PRO A 12 13.56 6.34 -15.56
CA PRO A 12 12.53 5.55 -16.23
C PRO A 12 12.78 4.03 -16.22
N ASN A 13 14.05 3.61 -16.15
CA ASN A 13 14.39 2.20 -16.06
C ASN A 13 14.02 1.57 -14.70
N ASP A 14 13.94 2.38 -13.64
CA ASP A 14 13.48 1.95 -12.31
C ASP A 14 12.00 1.54 -12.31
N GLU A 15 11.26 1.80 -13.40
CA GLU A 15 9.90 1.27 -13.58
C GLU A 15 9.90 -0.23 -13.86
N PHE A 16 10.94 -0.77 -14.52
CA PHE A 16 11.07 -2.21 -14.82
C PHE A 16 11.70 -2.99 -13.68
N THR A 17 11.60 -4.32 -13.70
CA THR A 17 12.20 -5.14 -12.65
C THR A 17 13.73 -5.05 -12.67
N HIS A 18 14.33 -5.14 -11.48
CA HIS A 18 15.76 -4.97 -11.29
C HIS A 18 16.48 -6.32 -11.23
N GLU A 19 17.80 -6.29 -11.43
CA GLU A 19 18.65 -7.39 -10.97
C GLU A 19 18.52 -7.49 -9.44
N PRO A 20 18.19 -8.67 -8.88
CA PRO A 20 18.00 -8.81 -7.44
C PRO A 20 19.33 -8.71 -6.70
N ASP A 21 19.35 -7.90 -5.63
CA ASP A 21 20.46 -7.92 -4.68
C ASP A 21 20.61 -9.35 -4.09
N PRO A 22 21.81 -9.82 -3.72
CA PRO A 22 22.06 -11.20 -3.29
C PRO A 22 21.50 -11.54 -1.88
N VAL A 23 20.72 -10.63 -1.29
CA VAL A 23 20.12 -10.80 0.04
C VAL A 23 18.93 -11.77 -0.04
N GLU A 24 18.84 -12.72 0.89
CA GLU A 24 17.78 -13.74 0.89
C GLU A 24 16.38 -13.12 0.84
N ASN A 25 16.14 -12.08 1.65
CA ASN A 25 14.86 -11.39 1.77
C ASN A 25 14.64 -10.27 0.72
N TYR A 26 15.29 -10.36 -0.45
CA TYR A 26 15.04 -9.43 -1.54
C TYR A 26 13.56 -9.45 -1.92
N ASN A 27 12.96 -8.25 -2.01
CA ASN A 27 11.62 -8.08 -2.53
C ASN A 27 11.58 -6.94 -3.53
N GLU A 28 11.02 -7.19 -4.70
CA GLU A 28 10.58 -6.14 -5.61
C GLU A 28 9.06 -6.18 -5.73
N SER A 29 8.41 -5.06 -5.46
CA SER A 29 6.98 -4.99 -5.26
C SER A 29 6.39 -3.84 -6.06
N MET A 30 5.28 -4.12 -6.73
CA MET A 30 4.38 -3.12 -7.28
C MET A 30 3.02 -3.23 -6.57
N TYR A 31 2.48 -2.09 -6.17
CA TYR A 31 1.19 -1.92 -5.53
C TYR A 31 0.37 -0.89 -6.29
N PHE A 32 -0.92 -1.14 -6.42
CA PHE A 32 -1.91 -0.20 -6.96
C PHE A 32 -3.13 -0.19 -6.07
N ASN A 33 -3.72 0.98 -5.86
CA ASN A 33 -5.12 1.09 -5.46
C ASN A 33 -5.90 1.97 -6.44
N THR A 34 -7.21 1.78 -6.48
CA THR A 34 -8.11 2.63 -7.27
C THR A 34 -9.53 2.56 -6.73
N PHE A 35 -10.26 3.68 -6.81
CA PHE A 35 -11.62 3.83 -6.33
C PHE A 35 -12.47 4.62 -7.32
N ASP A 36 -13.61 4.05 -7.70
CA ASP A 36 -14.67 4.75 -8.40
C ASP A 36 -15.63 5.35 -7.36
N MET A 37 -15.57 6.67 -7.23
CA MET A 37 -16.33 7.40 -6.21
C MET A 37 -17.85 7.40 -6.46
N LYS A 38 -18.30 7.23 -7.71
CA LYS A 38 -19.74 7.23 -8.03
C LYS A 38 -20.39 5.92 -7.63
N GLN A 39 -19.64 4.83 -7.80
CA GLN A 39 -20.10 3.47 -7.52
C GLN A 39 -19.71 2.99 -6.11
N GLU A 40 -18.78 3.68 -5.45
CA GLU A 40 -18.16 3.27 -4.18
C GLU A 40 -17.60 1.85 -4.22
N ILE A 41 -16.93 1.55 -5.33
CA ILE A 41 -16.20 0.31 -5.56
C ILE A 41 -14.74 0.63 -5.83
N GLY A 42 -13.89 -0.37 -5.72
CA GLY A 42 -12.47 -0.18 -6.00
C GLY A 42 -11.68 -1.43 -5.69
N GLY A 43 -10.39 -1.27 -5.52
CA GLY A 43 -9.55 -2.38 -5.14
C GLY A 43 -8.11 -1.98 -4.96
N TRP A 44 -7.34 -2.93 -4.46
CA TRP A 44 -5.90 -2.86 -4.46
C TRP A 44 -5.28 -4.18 -4.90
N PHE A 45 -4.11 -4.06 -5.49
CA PHE A 45 -3.39 -5.15 -6.12
C PHE A 45 -1.94 -5.04 -5.72
N ARG A 46 -1.35 -6.16 -5.29
CA ARG A 46 0.08 -6.21 -4.98
C ARG A 46 0.69 -7.45 -5.58
N LEU A 47 1.81 -7.27 -6.26
CA LEU A 47 2.72 -8.36 -6.59
C LEU A 47 4.11 -8.04 -6.06
N GLY A 48 4.66 -8.95 -5.26
CA GLY A 48 6.00 -8.84 -4.69
C GLY A 48 6.85 -10.05 -5.03
N ASN A 49 7.79 -9.92 -5.96
CA ASN A 49 8.75 -10.97 -6.29
C ASN A 49 9.74 -11.16 -5.14
N ARG A 50 9.82 -12.37 -4.58
CA ARG A 50 10.82 -12.81 -3.58
C ARG A 50 11.70 -13.88 -4.20
N VAL A 51 12.38 -13.51 -5.29
CA VAL A 51 13.06 -14.45 -6.20
C VAL A 51 14.12 -15.30 -5.51
N ASN A 52 14.84 -14.73 -4.54
CA ASN A 52 15.87 -15.45 -3.79
C ASN A 52 15.29 -16.50 -2.83
N GLU A 53 13.99 -16.40 -2.49
CA GLU A 53 13.24 -17.42 -1.76
C GLU A 53 12.39 -18.32 -2.68
N GLY A 54 12.39 -18.07 -3.99
CA GLY A 54 11.73 -18.91 -5.01
C GLY A 54 10.20 -18.74 -5.13
N TYR A 55 9.63 -17.65 -4.62
CA TYR A 55 8.19 -17.35 -4.73
C TYR A 55 7.90 -15.86 -4.91
N ALA A 56 6.70 -15.51 -5.37
CA ALA A 56 6.15 -14.16 -5.27
C ALA A 56 5.05 -14.13 -4.20
N GLU A 57 4.78 -12.95 -3.62
CA GLU A 57 3.59 -12.69 -2.84
C GLU A 57 2.58 -11.96 -3.71
N MET A 58 1.44 -12.59 -4.01
CA MET A 58 0.37 -12.02 -4.81
C MET A 58 -0.82 -11.70 -3.92
N SER A 59 -1.43 -10.54 -4.12
CA SER A 59 -2.67 -10.15 -3.46
C SER A 59 -3.58 -9.37 -4.41
N VAL A 60 -4.86 -9.72 -4.39
CA VAL A 60 -5.93 -9.04 -5.09
C VAL A 60 -7.05 -8.78 -4.09
N CYS A 61 -7.47 -7.54 -3.96
CA CYS A 61 -8.59 -7.14 -3.13
C CYS A 61 -9.51 -6.22 -3.92
N LEU A 62 -10.79 -6.55 -3.97
CA LEU A 62 -11.82 -5.80 -4.66
C LEU A 62 -12.88 -5.40 -3.62
N TYR A 63 -13.07 -4.10 -3.42
CA TYR A 63 -14.14 -3.56 -2.61
C TYR A 63 -15.40 -3.45 -3.48
N LEU A 64 -16.49 -3.99 -2.96
CA LEU A 64 -17.76 -4.10 -3.66
C LEU A 64 -18.83 -3.29 -2.91
N PRO A 65 -19.99 -3.04 -3.55
CA PRO A 65 -21.09 -2.34 -2.90
C PRO A 65 -21.51 -3.02 -1.59
N ASN A 66 -22.04 -2.22 -0.66
CA ASN A 66 -22.47 -2.66 0.68
C ASN A 66 -21.33 -3.19 1.58
N GLY A 67 -20.09 -2.86 1.27
CA GLY A 67 -18.92 -3.16 2.09
C GLY A 67 -18.38 -4.59 1.95
N GLN A 68 -18.87 -5.37 0.97
CA GLN A 68 -18.32 -6.70 0.69
C GLN A 68 -16.92 -6.59 0.09
N VAL A 69 -16.14 -7.66 0.22
CA VAL A 69 -14.78 -7.73 -0.34
C VAL A 69 -14.59 -9.04 -1.09
N GLY A 70 -14.06 -8.98 -2.31
CA GLY A 70 -13.42 -10.12 -2.97
C GLY A 70 -11.93 -10.12 -2.69
N PHE A 71 -11.39 -11.15 -2.03
CA PHE A 71 -9.97 -11.20 -1.65
C PHE A 71 -9.28 -12.50 -2.09
N MET A 72 -8.04 -12.38 -2.56
CA MET A 72 -7.16 -13.52 -2.77
C MET A 72 -5.73 -13.18 -2.38
N PHE A 73 -5.05 -14.16 -1.77
CA PHE A 73 -3.62 -14.12 -1.48
C PHE A 73 -2.97 -15.42 -1.96
N GLY A 74 -1.77 -15.33 -2.53
CA GLY A 74 -1.02 -16.50 -2.96
C GLY A 74 0.48 -16.32 -2.80
N ARG A 75 1.18 -17.46 -2.71
CA ARG A 75 2.64 -17.57 -2.82
C ARG A 75 3.05 -18.39 -4.06
N PRO A 76 2.73 -17.94 -5.29
CA PRO A 76 3.11 -18.67 -6.49
C PRO A 76 4.63 -18.80 -6.60
N LYS A 77 5.11 -19.94 -7.11
CA LYS A 77 6.55 -20.14 -7.35
C LYS A 77 7.02 -19.26 -8.50
N ILE A 78 8.22 -18.69 -8.37
CA ILE A 78 8.92 -17.97 -9.43
C ILE A 78 10.38 -18.41 -9.45
N SER A 79 11.05 -18.25 -10.60
CA SER A 79 12.48 -18.57 -10.76
C SER A 79 13.32 -17.40 -11.26
N SER A 80 12.70 -16.23 -11.48
CA SER A 80 13.36 -15.04 -12.02
C SER A 80 12.65 -13.77 -11.57
N ASN A 81 13.36 -12.63 -11.64
CA ASN A 81 12.81 -11.29 -11.41
C ASN A 81 12.74 -10.48 -12.72
N LEU A 82 12.36 -11.11 -13.83
CA LEU A 82 12.33 -10.48 -15.16
C LEU A 82 10.99 -9.80 -15.48
N GLU A 83 9.93 -10.13 -14.74
CA GLU A 83 8.60 -9.60 -14.94
C GLU A 83 7.79 -9.60 -13.64
N MET A 84 6.74 -8.78 -13.61
CA MET A 84 5.71 -8.78 -12.58
C MET A 84 4.53 -9.64 -13.05
N ASN A 85 4.68 -10.96 -12.98
CA ASN A 85 3.72 -11.93 -13.49
C ASN A 85 3.71 -13.21 -12.67
N ALA A 86 2.80 -13.33 -11.70
CA ALA A 86 2.67 -14.55 -10.92
C ALA A 86 1.28 -14.71 -10.29
N GLY A 87 0.82 -15.95 -10.17
CA GLY A 87 -0.44 -16.27 -9.48
C GLY A 87 -1.68 -15.69 -10.17
N GLY A 88 -1.61 -15.48 -11.50
CA GLY A 88 -2.68 -14.88 -12.29
C GLY A 88 -2.62 -13.37 -12.38
N LEU A 89 -1.88 -12.68 -11.50
CA LEU A 89 -1.69 -11.23 -11.52
C LEU A 89 -0.48 -10.86 -12.39
N GLN A 90 -0.71 -10.00 -13.38
CA GLN A 90 0.31 -9.46 -14.26
C GLN A 90 0.25 -7.92 -14.26
N ILE A 91 1.42 -7.28 -14.11
CA ILE A 91 1.60 -5.84 -14.22
C ILE A 91 2.62 -5.57 -15.32
N GLN A 92 2.21 -4.85 -16.36
CA GLN A 92 3.03 -4.55 -17.53
C GLN A 92 3.28 -3.06 -17.65
N VAL A 93 4.55 -2.68 -17.76
CA VAL A 93 4.95 -1.30 -18.07
C VAL A 93 4.84 -1.10 -19.58
N MET A 94 3.91 -0.24 -20.02
CA MET A 94 3.75 0.11 -21.43
C MET A 94 4.60 1.34 -21.78
N LYS A 95 4.55 2.34 -20.90
CA LYS A 95 5.36 3.55 -20.97
C LYS A 95 5.73 3.96 -19.55
N PRO A 96 7.02 3.93 -19.16
CA PRO A 96 7.42 4.22 -17.79
C PRO A 96 6.84 5.53 -17.26
N PHE A 97 6.31 5.50 -16.03
CA PHE A 97 5.69 6.63 -15.34
C PHE A 97 4.39 7.16 -15.93
N HIS A 98 3.91 6.59 -17.04
CA HIS A 98 2.74 7.09 -17.75
C HIS A 98 1.66 6.03 -17.92
N GLU A 99 1.99 4.86 -18.47
CA GLU A 99 1.00 3.86 -18.86
C GLU A 99 1.42 2.47 -18.40
N LEU A 100 0.56 1.83 -17.62
CA LEU A 100 0.73 0.44 -17.18
C LEU A 100 -0.57 -0.34 -17.38
N LYS A 101 -0.46 -1.65 -17.56
CA LYS A 101 -1.60 -2.57 -17.62
C LYS A 101 -1.55 -3.54 -16.47
N LEU A 102 -2.69 -3.75 -15.84
CA LEU A 102 -2.88 -4.71 -14.77
C LEU A 102 -3.94 -5.71 -15.23
N ASN A 103 -3.58 -6.98 -15.27
CA ASN A 103 -4.53 -8.06 -15.53
C ASN A 103 -4.48 -9.08 -14.40
N TYR A 104 -5.64 -9.61 -14.03
CA TYR A 104 -5.75 -10.74 -13.11
C TYR A 104 -6.70 -11.77 -13.70
N GLU A 105 -6.28 -13.03 -13.73
CA GLU A 105 -7.16 -14.17 -14.03
C GLU A 105 -6.99 -15.20 -12.92
N GLY A 106 -8.05 -15.45 -12.16
CA GLY A 106 -7.97 -16.34 -11.01
C GLY A 106 -9.28 -16.47 -10.25
N LYS A 107 -9.18 -16.49 -8.92
CA LYS A 107 -10.31 -16.68 -8.02
C LYS A 107 -10.22 -15.68 -6.88
N VAL A 108 -11.36 -15.30 -6.33
CA VAL A 108 -11.44 -14.51 -5.09
C VAL A 108 -12.36 -15.18 -4.07
N CYS A 109 -12.01 -15.07 -2.81
CA CYS A 109 -12.89 -15.35 -1.67
C CYS A 109 -13.80 -14.16 -1.47
N LEU A 110 -15.11 -14.36 -1.64
CA LEU A 110 -16.11 -13.30 -1.50
C LEU A 110 -16.61 -13.26 -0.05
N LEU A 111 -16.23 -12.21 0.67
CA LEU A 111 -16.59 -11.98 2.06
C LEU A 111 -17.74 -10.97 2.15
N SER A 112 -18.83 -11.37 2.82
CA SER A 112 -19.88 -10.43 3.24
C SER A 112 -19.49 -9.66 4.51
N ASP A 113 -18.67 -10.27 5.36
CA ASP A 113 -18.00 -9.64 6.49
C ASP A 113 -16.47 -9.79 6.31
N PRO A 114 -15.80 -8.76 5.76
CA PRO A 114 -14.36 -8.82 5.49
C PRO A 114 -13.50 -9.01 6.75
N LYS A 115 -14.01 -8.68 7.95
CA LYS A 115 -13.28 -8.85 9.22
C LYS A 115 -12.99 -10.30 9.55
N GLN A 116 -13.72 -11.25 8.96
CA GLN A 116 -13.43 -12.69 9.06
C GLN A 116 -12.00 -13.05 8.62
N MET A 117 -11.38 -12.25 7.76
CA MET A 117 -9.99 -12.47 7.30
C MET A 117 -8.94 -12.39 8.42
N ALA A 118 -9.30 -11.92 9.63
CA ALA A 118 -8.47 -12.04 10.82
C ALA A 118 -8.09 -13.51 11.13
N ASP A 119 -8.98 -14.45 10.78
CA ASP A 119 -8.68 -15.88 10.69
C ASP A 119 -8.86 -16.40 9.24
N PRO A 120 -7.81 -16.30 8.41
CA PRO A 120 -7.89 -16.65 7.00
C PRO A 120 -8.28 -18.13 6.78
N ARG A 121 -7.90 -19.04 7.68
CA ARG A 121 -8.26 -20.47 7.53
C ARG A 121 -9.77 -20.64 7.53
N THR A 122 -10.45 -19.97 8.46
CA THR A 122 -11.90 -20.01 8.58
C THR A 122 -12.55 -19.21 7.46
N ALA A 123 -12.05 -18.00 7.18
CA ALA A 123 -12.56 -17.15 6.11
C ALA A 123 -12.59 -17.86 4.75
N PHE A 124 -11.48 -18.45 4.30
CA PHE A 124 -11.41 -19.18 3.01
C PHE A 124 -12.24 -20.47 2.99
N LYS A 125 -12.55 -21.06 4.16
CA LYS A 125 -13.35 -22.29 4.26
C LYS A 125 -14.85 -21.99 4.20
N GLU A 126 -15.28 -20.91 4.83
CA GLU A 126 -16.70 -20.62 5.09
C GLU A 126 -17.32 -19.66 4.08
N ASN A 127 -16.50 -18.99 3.27
CA ASN A 127 -16.96 -18.07 2.24
C ASN A 127 -16.83 -18.67 0.83
N PRO A 128 -17.70 -18.26 -0.12
CA PRO A 128 -17.63 -18.73 -1.50
C PRO A 128 -16.35 -18.25 -2.20
N ILE A 129 -15.75 -19.17 -2.97
CA ILE A 129 -14.62 -18.89 -3.85
C ILE A 129 -15.15 -18.83 -5.28
N LEU A 130 -15.05 -17.66 -5.91
CA LEU A 130 -15.60 -17.39 -7.24
C LEU A 130 -14.49 -17.10 -8.23
N ASP A 131 -14.72 -17.43 -9.51
CA ASP A 131 -13.85 -17.00 -10.59
C ASP A 131 -13.83 -15.47 -10.69
N CYS A 132 -12.68 -14.91 -11.02
CA CYS A 132 -12.47 -13.47 -11.11
C CYS A 132 -11.51 -13.14 -12.23
N SER A 133 -11.90 -12.16 -13.04
CA SER A 133 -11.04 -11.50 -14.02
C SER A 133 -10.93 -10.01 -13.73
N VAL A 134 -9.78 -9.42 -13.98
CA VAL A 134 -9.54 -7.98 -13.87
C VAL A 134 -8.73 -7.56 -15.10
N SER A 135 -9.13 -6.48 -15.76
CA SER A 135 -8.34 -5.85 -16.81
C SER A 135 -8.43 -4.34 -16.66
N LEU A 136 -7.32 -3.74 -16.24
CA LEU A 136 -7.24 -2.33 -15.89
C LEU A 136 -6.03 -1.68 -16.55
N GLN A 137 -6.18 -0.42 -16.95
CA GLN A 137 -5.13 0.43 -17.47
C GLN A 137 -4.90 1.60 -16.52
N TRP A 138 -3.65 1.77 -16.12
CA TRP A 138 -3.17 2.89 -15.32
C TRP A 138 -2.70 4.01 -16.24
N ASP A 139 -3.11 5.24 -15.93
CA ASP A 139 -2.63 6.49 -16.51
C ASP A 139 -2.10 7.40 -15.38
N GLY A 140 -0.79 7.72 -15.44
CA GLY A 140 -0.13 8.56 -14.45
C GLY A 140 -0.50 10.04 -14.61
N MET A 141 -1.16 10.60 -13.59
CA MET A 141 -1.65 12.00 -13.62
C MET A 141 -0.73 12.99 -12.90
N SER A 142 0.07 12.50 -11.96
CA SER A 142 0.91 13.33 -11.09
C SER A 142 2.40 13.22 -11.44
N PRO A 143 3.24 14.13 -10.93
CA PRO A 143 4.67 13.89 -10.84
C PRO A 143 4.98 12.59 -10.10
N MET A 144 6.21 12.09 -10.26
CA MET A 144 6.73 10.99 -9.44
C MET A 144 7.20 11.54 -8.09
N PHE A 145 6.89 10.81 -7.01
CA PHE A 145 7.41 11.12 -5.68
C PHE A 145 8.25 9.95 -5.15
N GLY A 146 9.49 10.21 -4.74
CA GLY A 146 10.39 9.17 -4.24
C GLY A 146 11.46 8.74 -5.25
N GLY A 147 12.09 7.61 -4.98
CA GLY A 147 13.22 7.04 -5.72
C GLY A 147 14.24 6.38 -4.77
N LYS A 148 15.45 6.16 -5.28
CA LYS A 148 16.59 5.64 -4.51
C LYS A 148 17.33 6.79 -3.82
N PRO A 149 17.43 6.79 -2.48
CA PRO A 149 18.30 7.71 -1.77
C PRO A 149 19.77 7.43 -2.12
N ALA A 150 20.55 8.47 -2.40
CA ALA A 150 21.98 8.40 -2.66
C ALA A 150 22.69 9.65 -2.11
N TYR A 151 23.99 9.55 -1.82
CA TYR A 151 24.77 10.75 -1.56
C TYR A 151 24.95 11.54 -2.86
N ALA A 152 24.94 12.87 -2.78
CA ALA A 152 25.07 13.76 -3.94
C ALA A 152 26.42 13.61 -4.67
N ASP A 153 27.41 12.99 -4.03
CA ASP A 153 28.72 12.65 -4.61
C ASP A 153 28.72 11.30 -5.36
N GLY A 154 27.57 10.62 -5.43
CA GLY A 154 27.39 9.33 -6.10
C GLY A 154 27.72 8.11 -5.24
N SER A 155 28.16 8.29 -3.99
CA SER A 155 28.39 7.15 -3.09
C SER A 155 27.07 6.57 -2.56
N GLU A 156 27.04 5.24 -2.34
CA GLU A 156 25.85 4.56 -1.85
C GLU A 156 25.66 4.75 -0.34
N LEU A 157 24.39 4.84 0.08
CA LEU A 157 24.01 4.74 1.49
C LEU A 157 24.12 3.27 1.91
N LEU A 158 24.93 2.99 2.93
CA LEU A 158 24.93 1.68 3.59
C LEU A 158 23.56 1.47 4.24
N GLN A 159 22.85 0.42 3.82
CA GLN A 159 21.62 -0.02 4.46
C GLN A 159 21.86 -1.26 5.30
N ASP A 160 21.32 -1.25 6.52
CA ASP A 160 21.21 -2.47 7.31
C ASP A 160 20.04 -3.30 6.76
N ASN A 161 20.37 -4.38 6.06
CA ASN A 161 19.40 -5.27 5.43
C ASN A 161 18.47 -5.97 6.44
N ALA A 162 18.88 -6.09 7.71
CA ALA A 162 18.06 -6.70 8.76
C ALA A 162 16.97 -5.75 9.30
N MET A 163 17.17 -4.43 9.17
CA MET A 163 16.22 -3.38 9.56
C MET A 163 15.59 -2.68 8.35
N SER A 164 15.79 -3.19 7.13
CA SER A 164 15.29 -2.56 5.91
C SER A 164 13.84 -2.96 5.59
N PHE A 165 13.12 -2.02 4.99
CA PHE A 165 11.76 -2.18 4.47
C PHE A 165 11.74 -2.05 2.93
N ALA A 166 12.65 -1.25 2.38
CA ALA A 166 13.00 -1.15 0.97
C ALA A 166 14.33 -0.38 0.82
N LYS A 167 15.06 -0.66 -0.25
CA LYS A 167 16.23 0.11 -0.69
C LYS A 167 15.83 1.43 -1.33
N ALA A 168 14.75 1.40 -2.10
CA ALA A 168 14.15 2.52 -2.78
C ALA A 168 12.65 2.30 -2.91
N HIS A 169 11.89 3.40 -3.01
CA HIS A 169 10.47 3.35 -3.32
C HIS A 169 10.03 4.65 -3.99
N TYR A 170 8.99 4.59 -4.81
CA TYR A 170 8.33 5.77 -5.34
C TYR A 170 6.83 5.55 -5.44
N GLU A 171 6.10 6.66 -5.49
CA GLU A 171 4.66 6.71 -5.55
C GLU A 171 4.18 7.68 -6.64
N GLN A 172 2.99 7.42 -7.17
CA GLN A 172 2.34 8.27 -8.17
C GLN A 172 0.82 8.16 -8.05
N HIS A 173 0.13 9.30 -8.04
CA HIS A 173 -1.32 9.33 -8.21
C HIS A 173 -1.68 9.18 -9.69
N GLY A 174 -2.85 8.62 -9.96
CA GLY A 174 -3.28 8.37 -11.33
C GLY A 174 -4.71 7.88 -11.44
N LYS A 175 -5.08 7.63 -12.69
CA LYS A 175 -6.37 7.11 -13.08
C LYS A 175 -6.23 5.63 -13.45
N MET A 176 -7.18 4.82 -13.04
CA MET A 176 -7.29 3.43 -13.45
C MET A 176 -8.63 3.24 -14.17
N THR A 177 -8.60 2.73 -15.40
CA THR A 177 -9.82 2.46 -16.16
C THR A 177 -9.87 1.03 -16.68
N GLY A 178 -11.06 0.45 -16.77
CA GLY A 178 -11.25 -0.90 -17.30
C GLY A 178 -12.41 -1.61 -16.62
N SER A 179 -12.28 -2.91 -16.40
CA SER A 179 -13.31 -3.71 -15.75
C SER A 179 -12.75 -4.82 -14.88
N PHE A 180 -13.61 -5.33 -14.00
CA PHE A 180 -13.39 -6.62 -13.35
C PHE A 180 -14.70 -7.39 -13.25
N SER A 181 -14.59 -8.71 -13.12
CA SER A 181 -15.73 -9.59 -12.90
C SER A 181 -15.50 -10.50 -11.70
N ILE A 182 -16.59 -10.85 -11.01
CA ILE A 182 -16.61 -11.87 -9.96
C ILE A 182 -17.82 -12.77 -10.22
N GLY A 183 -17.57 -14.05 -10.50
CA GLY A 183 -18.60 -14.98 -10.97
C GLY A 183 -19.21 -14.50 -12.28
N THR A 184 -20.50 -14.17 -12.28
CA THR A 184 -21.22 -13.67 -13.46
C THR A 184 -21.42 -12.14 -13.45
N THR A 185 -20.95 -11.46 -12.41
CA THR A 185 -21.16 -10.01 -12.24
C THR A 185 -19.94 -9.26 -12.76
N GLU A 186 -20.17 -8.26 -13.60
CA GLU A 186 -19.14 -7.38 -14.16
C GLU A 186 -19.29 -5.96 -13.61
N TYR A 187 -18.16 -5.30 -13.39
CA TYR A 187 -18.05 -3.93 -12.90
C TYR A 187 -17.13 -3.15 -13.82
N LEU A 188 -17.56 -1.94 -14.21
CA LEU A 188 -16.71 -0.98 -14.89
C LEU A 188 -16.04 -0.08 -13.86
N ILE A 189 -14.76 0.19 -14.04
CA ILE A 189 -13.98 1.08 -13.19
C ILE A 189 -13.56 2.29 -13.99
N GLU A 190 -13.94 3.47 -13.50
CA GLU A 190 -13.33 4.75 -13.85
C GLU A 190 -12.85 5.39 -12.54
N GLY A 191 -11.76 4.85 -12.00
CA GLY A 191 -11.31 5.16 -10.66
C GLY A 191 -10.06 6.05 -10.64
N LEU A 192 -9.88 6.71 -9.51
CA LEU A 192 -8.65 7.41 -9.15
C LEU A 192 -7.94 6.65 -8.04
N GLY A 193 -6.62 6.78 -7.94
CA GLY A 193 -5.88 6.17 -6.84
C GLY A 193 -4.39 6.49 -6.87
N LEU A 194 -3.62 5.62 -6.25
CA LEU A 194 -2.17 5.72 -6.14
C LEU A 194 -1.52 4.36 -6.40
N ARG A 195 -0.34 4.40 -7.00
CA ARG A 195 0.57 3.26 -7.08
C ARG A 195 1.83 3.50 -6.27
N ASP A 196 2.40 2.43 -5.75
CA ASP A 196 3.73 2.38 -5.14
C ASP A 196 4.57 1.32 -5.85
N LYS A 197 5.86 1.60 -6.05
CA LYS A 197 6.83 0.57 -6.36
C LYS A 197 7.99 0.69 -5.39
N SER A 198 8.46 -0.46 -4.92
CA SER A 198 9.59 -0.55 -4.02
C SER A 198 10.44 -1.78 -4.30
N TRP A 199 11.75 -1.69 -4.05
CA TRP A 199 12.69 -2.80 -4.21
C TRP A 199 13.76 -2.81 -3.13
N GLY A 200 14.30 -3.99 -2.81
CA GLY A 200 15.38 -4.19 -1.85
C GLY A 200 15.04 -5.20 -0.75
N ALA A 201 15.88 -5.28 0.29
CA ALA A 201 15.64 -6.15 1.44
C ALA A 201 14.35 -5.75 2.17
N ARG A 202 13.52 -6.74 2.51
CA ARG A 202 12.24 -6.49 3.18
C ARG A 202 11.93 -7.49 4.28
N TYR A 203 11.74 -6.94 5.48
CA TYR A 203 10.96 -7.55 6.56
C TYR A 203 9.84 -6.62 7.02
N TRP A 204 8.62 -7.15 7.11
CA TRP A 204 7.47 -6.40 7.61
C TRP A 204 7.64 -5.98 9.08
N GLN A 205 8.43 -6.73 9.85
CA GLN A 205 8.73 -6.47 11.25
C GLN A 205 9.78 -5.37 11.48
N SER A 206 10.38 -4.82 10.41
CA SER A 206 11.32 -3.69 10.50
C SER A 206 10.65 -2.37 10.89
N ILE A 207 9.32 -2.30 10.86
CA ILE A 207 8.53 -1.13 11.25
C ILE A 207 7.65 -1.51 12.45
N ASN A 208 7.64 -0.69 13.49
CA ASN A 208 6.82 -0.91 14.69
C ASN A 208 5.33 -0.71 14.36
N TRP A 209 4.99 0.40 13.72
CA TRP A 209 3.69 0.65 13.12
C TRP A 209 3.79 1.78 12.08
N TYR A 210 2.84 1.80 11.13
CA TYR A 210 2.63 2.96 10.25
C TYR A 210 1.15 3.23 9.98
N ARG A 211 0.89 4.44 9.52
CA ARG A 211 -0.35 4.89 8.91
C ARG A 211 0.00 5.41 7.52
N TRP A 212 -0.51 4.77 6.48
CA TRP A 212 -0.31 5.18 5.09
C TRP A 212 -1.68 5.45 4.48
N LEU A 213 -1.91 6.71 4.09
CA LEU A 213 -3.21 7.24 3.70
C LEU A 213 -3.15 7.92 2.33
N PRO A 214 -3.05 7.17 1.22
CA PRO A 214 -3.25 7.74 -0.10
C PRO A 214 -4.74 8.05 -0.31
N MET A 215 -5.04 9.28 -0.70
CA MET A 215 -6.39 9.81 -0.86
C MET A 215 -6.47 10.65 -2.14
N VAL A 216 -7.56 10.47 -2.88
CA VAL A 216 -7.83 11.17 -4.14
C VAL A 216 -9.19 11.84 -4.05
N PHE A 217 -9.25 13.13 -4.40
CA PHE A 217 -10.49 13.92 -4.40
C PHE A 217 -10.90 14.30 -5.84
N SER A 218 -9.92 14.60 -6.68
CA SER A 218 -10.07 14.82 -8.12
C SER A 218 -8.73 14.55 -8.83
N GLU A 219 -8.71 14.67 -10.16
CA GLU A 219 -7.47 14.54 -10.95
C GLU A 219 -6.42 15.62 -10.58
N ASP A 220 -6.88 16.76 -10.07
CA ASP A 220 -6.04 17.91 -9.71
C ASP A 220 -5.85 18.07 -8.19
N PHE A 221 -6.45 17.20 -7.37
CA PHE A 221 -6.37 17.30 -5.90
C PHE A 221 -6.35 15.91 -5.25
N ALA A 222 -5.18 15.55 -4.71
CA ALA A 222 -4.91 14.27 -4.06
C ALA A 222 -3.85 14.44 -2.98
N MET A 223 -3.72 13.48 -2.07
CA MET A 223 -2.68 13.50 -1.03
C MET A 223 -2.23 12.09 -0.69
N MET A 224 -1.02 11.98 -0.15
CA MET A 224 -0.62 10.80 0.61
C MET A 224 -0.03 11.27 1.93
N LEU A 225 -0.59 10.79 3.05
CA LEU A 225 -0.02 10.98 4.38
C LEU A 225 0.67 9.70 4.85
N SER A 226 1.90 9.84 5.34
CA SER A 226 2.67 8.74 5.92
C SER A 226 3.15 9.13 7.32
N VAL A 227 2.75 8.34 8.31
CA VAL A 227 3.18 8.45 9.71
C VAL A 227 3.79 7.12 10.12
N ILE A 228 5.08 7.10 10.47
CA ILE A 228 5.83 5.87 10.71
C ILE A 228 6.56 5.94 12.04
N SER A 229 6.36 4.92 12.88
CA SER A 229 7.22 4.63 14.03
C SER A 229 8.03 3.38 13.76
N ARG A 230 9.35 3.45 13.96
CA ARG A 230 10.26 2.29 13.85
C ARG A 230 10.70 1.75 15.20
N ASP A 231 10.83 2.60 16.21
CA ASP A 231 11.26 2.17 17.54
C ASP A 231 10.08 1.57 18.33
N SER A 232 10.37 0.58 19.17
CA SER A 232 9.35 -0.15 19.92
C SER A 232 8.53 0.72 20.86
N ASN A 233 9.09 1.84 21.31
CA ASN A 233 8.50 2.75 22.29
C ASN A 233 7.82 3.96 21.65
N SER A 234 7.79 4.03 20.31
CA SER A 234 7.22 5.14 19.55
C SER A 234 7.77 6.53 19.92
N THR A 235 9.03 6.59 20.38
CA THR A 235 9.70 7.84 20.75
C THR A 235 10.11 8.68 19.55
N ARG A 236 10.19 8.08 18.35
CA ARG A 236 10.51 8.77 17.10
C ARG A 236 9.48 8.43 16.04
N VAL A 237 8.48 9.30 15.90
CA VAL A 237 7.51 9.25 14.81
C VAL A 237 7.99 10.15 13.68
N LYS A 238 8.11 9.60 12.48
CA LYS A 238 8.42 10.35 11.27
C LYS A 238 7.16 10.55 10.45
N THR A 239 6.95 11.79 10.02
CA THR A 239 5.84 12.19 9.14
C THR A 239 6.41 12.57 7.78
N SER A 240 5.69 12.23 6.72
CA SER A 240 6.02 12.63 5.35
C SER A 240 4.79 12.51 4.47
N GLY A 241 4.86 13.07 3.27
CA GLY A 241 3.75 12.98 2.34
C GLY A 241 3.81 14.06 1.27
N MET A 242 2.73 14.14 0.50
CA MET A 242 2.57 15.10 -0.59
C MET A 242 1.10 15.49 -0.70
N VAL A 243 0.88 16.70 -1.19
CA VAL A 243 -0.41 17.17 -1.69
C VAL A 243 -0.25 17.50 -3.17
N LEU A 244 -1.02 16.86 -4.03
CA LEU A 244 -1.18 17.23 -5.43
C LEU A 244 -2.13 18.43 -5.50
N GLU A 245 -1.70 19.51 -6.13
CA GLU A 245 -2.57 20.61 -6.55
C GLU A 245 -2.29 20.94 -8.02
N GLY A 246 -3.30 20.76 -8.87
CA GLY A 246 -3.10 20.77 -10.32
C GLY A 246 -2.14 19.67 -10.73
N ASN A 247 -0.97 20.04 -11.26
CA ASN A 247 0.05 19.13 -11.74
C ASN A 247 1.34 19.12 -10.89
N GLU A 248 1.31 19.70 -9.69
CA GLU A 248 2.48 19.82 -8.82
C GLU A 248 2.27 19.16 -7.45
N TYR A 249 3.33 18.51 -6.95
CA TYR A 249 3.36 18.03 -5.58
C TYR A 249 3.96 19.05 -4.62
N ASN A 250 3.18 19.39 -3.60
CA ASN A 250 3.61 20.15 -2.44
C ASN A 250 3.97 19.17 -1.32
N LEU A 251 5.25 19.12 -0.95
CA LEU A 251 5.73 18.18 0.06
C LEU A 251 5.21 18.54 1.45
N ILE A 252 4.79 17.53 2.19
CA ILE A 252 4.33 17.65 3.57
C ILE A 252 5.53 17.66 4.51
N THR A 253 5.59 18.68 5.36
CA THR A 253 6.62 18.83 6.40
C THR A 253 6.16 18.29 7.74
N GLU A 254 4.84 18.27 7.98
CA GLU A 254 4.23 17.79 9.22
C GLU A 254 2.84 17.23 8.93
N CYS A 255 2.48 16.11 9.54
CA CYS A 255 1.10 15.63 9.53
C CYS A 255 0.79 14.78 10.76
N HIS A 256 -0.48 14.75 11.17
CA HIS A 256 -0.97 13.97 12.30
C HIS A 256 -2.19 13.16 11.86
N VAL A 257 -2.38 11.99 12.46
CA VAL A 257 -3.51 11.10 12.22
C VAL A 257 -4.05 10.64 13.57
N GLU A 258 -5.26 11.07 13.89
CA GLU A 258 -6.03 10.63 15.06
C GLU A 258 -7.11 9.67 14.59
N SER A 259 -7.14 8.46 15.13
CA SER A 259 -8.00 7.38 14.62
C SER A 259 -9.07 7.00 15.63
N ASN A 260 -10.26 6.69 15.12
CA ASN A 260 -11.34 6.03 15.85
C ASN A 260 -11.21 4.52 15.70
N TRP A 261 -11.39 3.76 16.78
CA TRP A 261 -11.17 2.31 16.80
C TRP A 261 -12.41 1.55 17.23
N ASP A 262 -12.62 0.36 16.64
CA ASP A 262 -13.55 -0.62 17.20
C ASP A 262 -12.92 -1.44 18.34
N SER A 263 -13.68 -2.34 18.95
CA SER A 263 -13.22 -3.17 20.07
C SER A 263 -12.09 -4.15 19.73
N ASN A 264 -11.83 -4.38 18.44
CA ASN A 264 -10.72 -5.22 17.96
C ASN A 264 -9.51 -4.38 17.54
N GLY A 265 -9.56 -3.06 17.76
CA GLY A 265 -8.52 -2.13 17.34
C GLY A 265 -8.44 -1.99 15.82
N TYR A 266 -9.55 -2.13 15.10
CA TYR A 266 -9.64 -1.75 13.68
C TYR A 266 -10.13 -0.32 13.55
N GLN A 267 -9.52 0.44 12.65
CA GLN A 267 -9.91 1.81 12.38
C GLN A 267 -11.32 1.87 11.79
N THR A 268 -12.11 2.82 12.27
CA THR A 268 -13.49 3.09 11.83
C THR A 268 -13.63 4.48 11.21
N GLY A 269 -12.69 5.37 11.50
CA GLY A 269 -12.57 6.70 10.94
C GLY A 269 -11.32 7.39 11.47
N MET A 270 -11.03 8.59 10.99
CA MET A 270 -9.88 9.37 11.41
C MET A 270 -10.08 10.87 11.19
N GLU A 271 -9.43 11.66 12.03
CA GLU A 271 -9.17 13.08 11.80
C GLU A 271 -7.67 13.24 11.53
N CYS A 272 -7.34 13.93 10.44
CA CYS A 272 -5.96 14.17 10.06
C CYS A 272 -5.73 15.66 9.84
N TRP A 273 -4.50 16.08 10.09
CA TRP A 273 -4.02 17.42 9.75
C TRP A 273 -2.70 17.31 9.02
N ALA A 274 -2.45 18.17 8.03
CA ALA A 274 -1.19 18.20 7.30
C ALA A 274 -0.77 19.62 6.97
N LYS A 275 0.55 19.84 6.93
CA LYS A 275 1.18 21.10 6.54
C LYS A 275 2.25 20.88 5.49
N THR A 276 2.21 21.67 4.42
CA THR A 276 3.19 21.62 3.33
C THR A 276 4.37 22.56 3.57
N ALA A 277 5.44 22.38 2.80
CA ALA A 277 6.62 23.24 2.81
C ALA A 277 6.32 24.71 2.45
N SER A 278 5.23 24.98 1.72
CA SER A 278 4.75 26.34 1.44
C SER A 278 4.01 26.98 2.64
N GLY A 279 3.77 26.21 3.71
CA GLY A 279 3.06 26.64 4.91
C GLY A 279 1.54 26.47 4.84
N LYS A 280 1.01 25.91 3.75
CA LYS A 280 -0.43 25.63 3.60
C LYS A 280 -0.82 24.44 4.46
N GLU A 281 -1.99 24.55 5.08
CA GLU A 281 -2.52 23.55 6.02
C GLU A 281 -3.81 22.94 5.49
N TYR A 282 -4.05 21.69 5.87
CA TYR A 282 -5.18 20.87 5.43
C TYR A 282 -5.75 20.13 6.63
N GLU A 283 -7.07 20.24 6.80
CA GLU A 283 -7.85 19.41 7.71
C GLU A 283 -8.58 18.35 6.88
N ILE A 284 -8.46 17.08 7.30
CA ILE A 284 -9.02 15.94 6.61
C ILE A 284 -9.82 15.10 7.60
N THR A 285 -11.02 14.69 7.23
CA THR A 285 -11.76 13.66 7.96
C THR A 285 -11.90 12.41 7.10
N GLY A 286 -11.87 11.23 7.73
CA GLY A 286 -11.98 9.94 7.08
C GLY A 286 -13.04 9.06 7.74
N GLU A 287 -13.86 8.42 6.92
CA GLU A 287 -14.88 7.44 7.31
C GLU A 287 -14.58 6.11 6.62
N VAL A 288 -14.34 5.05 7.40
CA VAL A 288 -14.02 3.73 6.85
C VAL A 288 -15.30 3.07 6.36
N ILE A 289 -15.35 2.74 5.06
CA ILE A 289 -16.50 2.08 4.42
C ILE A 289 -16.41 0.57 4.58
N SER A 290 -15.25 0.00 4.27
CA SER A 290 -14.99 -1.44 4.38
C SER A 290 -13.52 -1.68 4.72
N LEU A 291 -13.27 -2.64 5.60
CA LEU A 291 -11.94 -2.94 6.13
C LEU A 291 -11.71 -4.44 6.14
N ILE A 292 -10.62 -4.88 5.51
CA ILE A 292 -10.14 -6.26 5.59
C ILE A 292 -8.84 -6.32 6.42
N PRO A 293 -8.81 -7.09 7.53
CA PRO A 293 -7.60 -7.29 8.31
C PRO A 293 -6.79 -8.46 7.75
N LEU A 294 -5.51 -8.22 7.49
CA LEU A 294 -4.51 -9.17 7.02
C LEU A 294 -3.44 -9.38 8.09
N ARG A 295 -2.67 -10.47 7.94
CA ARG A 295 -1.57 -10.77 8.85
C ARG A 295 -0.35 -11.34 8.14
N ASN A 296 0.83 -10.96 8.62
CA ASN A 296 2.10 -11.60 8.32
C ASN A 296 2.65 -12.24 9.60
N ARG A 297 3.21 -13.45 9.49
CA ARG A 297 3.86 -14.16 10.59
C ARG A 297 5.27 -14.56 10.19
N ARG A 298 6.21 -14.40 11.11
CA ARG A 298 7.60 -14.83 10.95
C ARG A 298 8.07 -15.49 12.25
N GLU A 299 8.69 -16.65 12.13
CA GLU A 299 9.37 -17.30 13.25
C GLU A 299 10.83 -16.84 13.30
N THR A 300 11.32 -16.42 14.48
CA THR A 300 12.73 -16.07 14.67
C THR A 300 13.59 -17.32 14.83
N PRO A 301 14.92 -17.25 14.68
CA PRO A 301 15.82 -18.37 14.98
C PRO A 301 15.66 -18.93 16.41
N GLU A 302 15.19 -18.11 17.35
CA GLU A 302 14.92 -18.47 18.75
C GLU A 302 13.52 -19.10 18.96
N GLY A 303 12.71 -19.23 17.91
CA GLY A 303 11.37 -19.84 17.96
C GLY A 303 10.24 -18.88 18.37
N GLU A 304 10.50 -17.57 18.46
CA GLU A 304 9.46 -16.58 18.71
C GLU A 304 8.63 -16.35 17.43
N VAL A 305 7.30 -16.38 17.53
CA VAL A 305 6.41 -16.06 16.42
C VAL A 305 6.05 -14.57 16.47
N LEU A 306 6.68 -13.79 15.60
CA LEU A 306 6.33 -12.39 15.39
C LEU A 306 5.07 -12.30 14.52
N GLN A 307 4.14 -11.44 14.92
CA GLN A 307 2.91 -11.18 14.18
C GLN A 307 2.79 -9.71 13.82
N THR A 308 2.66 -9.45 12.53
CA THR A 308 2.30 -8.14 11.98
C THR A 308 0.86 -8.20 11.51
N ARG A 309 0.08 -7.19 11.88
CA ARG A 309 -1.26 -6.95 11.34
C ARG A 309 -1.18 -5.82 10.33
N ILE A 310 -1.87 -5.99 9.21
CA ILE A 310 -2.06 -4.94 8.21
C ILE A 310 -3.56 -4.86 7.96
N THR A 311 -4.18 -3.73 8.27
CA THR A 311 -5.59 -3.49 7.94
C THR A 311 -5.66 -2.63 6.70
N GLU A 312 -6.39 -3.10 5.71
CA GLU A 312 -6.59 -2.45 4.42
C GLU A 312 -8.03 -1.96 4.40
N ALA A 313 -8.23 -0.64 4.41
CA ALA A 313 -9.56 -0.05 4.44
C ALA A 313 -9.81 0.90 3.28
N MET A 314 -10.92 0.68 2.57
CA MET A 314 -11.51 1.66 1.67
C MET A 314 -12.18 2.74 2.51
N THR A 315 -11.73 3.97 2.34
CA THR A 315 -12.08 5.08 3.21
C THR A 315 -12.55 6.27 2.39
N ARG A 316 -13.68 6.86 2.80
CA ARG A 316 -14.17 8.13 2.28
C ARG A 316 -13.47 9.25 3.02
N PHE A 317 -12.86 10.19 2.30
CA PHE A 317 -12.19 11.34 2.88
C PHE A 317 -12.92 12.63 2.55
N THR A 318 -12.86 13.61 3.44
CA THR A 318 -13.30 14.98 3.17
C THR A 318 -12.18 15.96 3.47
N CYS A 319 -11.89 16.86 2.54
CA CYS A 319 -10.92 17.94 2.72
C CYS A 319 -11.32 19.15 1.88
N ASN A 320 -11.24 20.37 2.43
CA ASN A 320 -11.59 21.62 1.71
C ASN A 320 -13.00 21.59 1.06
N GLY A 321 -13.96 20.92 1.70
CA GLY A 321 -15.32 20.74 1.20
C GLY A 321 -15.45 19.76 0.03
N GLN A 322 -14.37 19.11 -0.40
CA GLN A 322 -14.38 18.04 -1.40
C GLN A 322 -14.48 16.68 -0.70
N VAL A 323 -15.25 15.77 -1.31
CA VAL A 323 -15.32 14.36 -0.91
C VAL A 323 -14.49 13.55 -1.88
N GLY A 324 -13.62 12.70 -1.34
CA GLY A 324 -12.75 11.81 -2.07
C GLY A 324 -12.78 10.40 -1.49
N MET A 325 -11.97 9.53 -2.08
CA MET A 325 -11.79 8.15 -1.60
C MET A 325 -10.31 7.80 -1.59
N GLY A 326 -9.96 6.75 -0.86
CA GLY A 326 -8.60 6.29 -0.79
C GLY A 326 -8.46 5.06 0.08
N MET A 327 -7.20 4.77 0.42
CA MET A 327 -6.88 3.74 1.39
C MET A 327 -6.56 4.36 2.75
N SER A 328 -6.98 3.69 3.81
CA SER A 328 -6.32 3.81 5.10
C SER A 328 -5.67 2.49 5.48
N GLU A 329 -4.38 2.37 5.16
CA GLU A 329 -3.58 1.18 5.44
C GLU A 329 -2.81 1.36 6.74
N TYR A 330 -3.16 0.56 7.74
CA TYR A 330 -2.48 0.57 9.04
C TYR A 330 -1.73 -0.73 9.24
N LEU A 331 -0.42 -0.62 9.45
CA LEU A 331 0.42 -1.71 9.90
C LEU A 331 0.73 -1.55 11.38
N ASP A 332 0.59 -2.63 12.14
CA ASP A 332 1.00 -2.70 13.53
C ASP A 332 1.70 -4.03 13.81
N GLN A 333 2.79 -4.00 14.56
CA GLN A 333 3.24 -5.21 15.25
C GLN A 333 2.26 -5.54 16.38
N ILE A 334 1.92 -6.81 16.53
CA ILE A 334 1.05 -7.29 17.59
C ILE A 334 1.91 -7.70 18.78
N ARG A 335 1.72 -7.05 19.93
CA ARG A 335 2.41 -7.34 21.19
C ARG A 335 1.39 -7.61 22.27
N ASN A 336 1.50 -8.75 22.95
CA ASN A 336 0.55 -9.17 23.99
C ASN A 336 -0.92 -9.13 23.48
N GLY A 337 -1.13 -9.46 22.21
CA GLY A 337 -2.45 -9.42 21.56
C GLY A 337 -2.95 -8.03 21.15
N GLN A 338 -2.18 -6.96 21.42
CA GLN A 338 -2.56 -5.58 21.12
C GLN A 338 -1.74 -4.98 19.97
N PRO A 339 -2.32 -4.10 19.14
CA PRO A 339 -1.60 -3.41 18.07
C PRO A 339 -0.69 -2.31 18.63
N ALA A 340 0.58 -2.29 18.22
CA ALA A 340 1.58 -1.37 18.75
C ALA A 340 1.28 0.13 18.54
N GLY A 341 0.55 0.48 17.48
CA GLY A 341 0.20 1.88 17.18
C GLY A 341 -1.11 2.36 17.79
N ILE A 342 -1.72 1.60 18.71
CA ILE A 342 -2.89 2.05 19.49
C ILE A 342 -2.41 2.40 20.90
N VAL A 343 -2.51 3.68 21.25
CA VAL A 343 -2.29 4.13 22.63
C VAL A 343 -3.58 3.88 23.40
N ILE A 344 -3.63 2.79 24.16
CA ILE A 344 -4.69 2.57 25.13
C ILE A 344 -4.33 3.43 26.34
N ASN A 345 -5.11 4.49 26.59
CA ASN A 345 -5.02 5.18 27.87
C ASN A 345 -5.42 4.16 28.96
N GLU A 346 -4.47 3.76 29.81
CA GLU A 346 -4.75 2.98 31.02
C GLU A 346 -5.55 3.78 32.04
#